data_AF-A0A8T4DWM0-F1
#
_entry.id   AF-A0A8T4DWM0-F1
#
_cell.length_a   1.000
_cell.length_b   1.000
_cell.length_c   1.000
_cell.angle_alpha   90.00
_cell.angle_beta   90.00
_cell.angle_gamma   90.00
#
_symmetry.space_group_name_H-M   'P 1'
#
loop_
_entity.id
_entity.type
_entity.pdbx_description
1 polymer ?
#
loop_
_entity_poly.entity_id
_entity_poly.type
_entity_poly.pdbx_seq_one_letter_code
_entity_poly.pdbx_strand_id
1 'polypeptide(L)'
;MEESGFSDFTMELGEFEVKKTGKFDRVWEMKYGGSFSSSPVICDGIIYVGNHDSHLYAIKTSGELLWKTRLSGRTTLSEPVIDGKNIFIGDCEGNLYVIEKGSGKVLREYKAGGAIFSTPCLFENLIIFGCKDGFVYAIDRGSLSEVWRFGTGAEILSSPTLYGERIYIGSFDGNLYCLDPKTGNELWRFRTGGEVFAAFPFTIEDGVIYFGSFDNYLYALDLETRKVVWKFRTGKYGNAGVPAVRDGVVYHGCRDGIFYAIDQKTGREIWRFRISGEEILTIRPVINQGRIYVGAGDGNLYVLDMDGKELWRFKTGDRIYECFALHGDTIYLGSYDCNMYAVDINTHDTKWIFPSSVKTPTQIKPAYHCWEVEVKTPTREDAKENEEEKYSINMMDTETTRDEYSVKSEYVIKSEYA
;
A
#
# COMPACT_ATOMS: atom_id res chain seq x y z
N MET A 1 -9.83 -33.16 -16.11
CA MET A 1 -10.37 -32.54 -17.34
C MET A 1 -9.17 -32.13 -18.16
N GLU A 2 -9.13 -32.58 -19.39
CA GLU A 2 -8.02 -32.45 -20.34
C GLU A 2 -7.60 -30.99 -20.55
N GLU A 3 -6.30 -30.79 -20.75
CA GLU A 3 -5.66 -29.55 -21.16
C GLU A 3 -6.27 -29.07 -22.49
N SER A 4 -7.23 -28.16 -22.42
CA SER A 4 -7.53 -27.29 -23.57
C SER A 4 -6.47 -26.20 -23.61
N GLY A 5 -5.31 -26.54 -24.17
CA GLY A 5 -4.25 -25.58 -24.44
C GLY A 5 -4.78 -24.48 -25.36
N PHE A 6 -4.74 -23.23 -24.88
CA PHE A 6 -4.61 -22.11 -25.80
C PHE A 6 -3.27 -22.30 -26.51
N SER A 7 -3.33 -22.62 -27.81
CA SER A 7 -2.17 -22.79 -28.67
C SER A 7 -1.25 -21.57 -28.64
N ASP A 8 0.01 -21.74 -29.03
CA ASP A 8 0.87 -20.59 -29.32
C ASP A 8 0.15 -19.65 -30.28
N PHE A 9 0.16 -18.36 -29.95
CA PHE A 9 -0.47 -17.35 -30.77
C PHE A 9 0.57 -16.33 -31.20
N THR A 10 0.42 -15.88 -32.43
CA THR A 10 0.97 -14.63 -32.95
C THR A 10 -0.24 -13.79 -33.28
N MET A 11 -0.34 -12.61 -32.67
CA MET A 11 -1.46 -11.70 -32.91
C MET A 11 -0.91 -10.38 -33.40
N GLU A 12 -1.46 -9.91 -34.51
CA GLU A 12 -1.25 -8.55 -35.00
C GLU A 12 -2.27 -7.63 -34.33
N LEU A 13 -1.79 -6.68 -33.53
CA LEU A 13 -2.58 -5.62 -32.91
C LEU A 13 -2.22 -4.30 -33.59
N GLY A 14 -2.87 -4.00 -34.72
CA GLY A 14 -2.48 -2.87 -35.55
C GLY A 14 -1.08 -3.09 -36.14
N GLU A 15 -0.15 -2.19 -35.83
CA GLU A 15 1.24 -2.25 -36.30
C GLU A 15 2.14 -3.20 -35.48
N PHE A 16 1.65 -3.77 -34.39
CA PHE A 16 2.48 -4.58 -33.47
C PHE A 16 2.30 -6.07 -33.71
N GLU A 17 3.41 -6.80 -33.84
CA GLU A 17 3.40 -8.26 -33.78
C GLU A 17 3.68 -8.70 -32.33
N VAL A 18 2.71 -9.36 -31.70
CA VAL A 18 2.85 -9.92 -30.35
C VAL A 18 3.02 -11.43 -30.46
N LYS A 19 4.18 -11.92 -30.00
CA LYS A 19 4.52 -13.34 -30.00
C LYS A 19 4.76 -13.82 -28.58
N LYS A 20 4.10 -14.92 -28.22
CA LYS A 20 4.40 -15.66 -26.99
C LYS A 20 5.78 -16.35 -27.14
N THR A 21 6.75 -16.00 -26.29
CA THR A 21 8.13 -16.50 -26.37
C THR A 21 8.50 -17.47 -25.26
N GLY A 22 7.71 -17.53 -24.20
CA GLY A 22 7.97 -18.44 -23.10
C GLY A 22 6.82 -18.54 -22.12
N LYS A 23 6.86 -19.60 -21.33
CA LYS A 23 6.17 -19.65 -20.05
C LYS A 23 7.20 -19.36 -18.98
N PHE A 24 6.90 -18.46 -18.07
CA PHE A 24 7.68 -18.36 -16.84
C PHE A 24 6.74 -18.57 -15.67
N ASP A 25 7.20 -19.34 -14.69
CA ASP A 25 6.51 -19.41 -13.42
C ASP A 25 6.90 -18.16 -12.64
N ARG A 26 6.10 -17.10 -12.75
CA ARG A 26 6.12 -16.08 -11.69
C ARG A 26 5.43 -16.70 -10.48
N VAL A 27 6.24 -17.28 -9.60
CA VAL A 27 5.80 -17.65 -8.26
C VAL A 27 5.76 -16.37 -7.45
N TRP A 28 4.79 -15.50 -7.71
CA TRP A 28 4.31 -14.72 -6.59
C TRP A 28 3.56 -15.70 -5.70
N GLU A 29 4.14 -15.96 -4.54
CA GLU A 29 3.54 -16.76 -3.48
C GLU A 29 2.82 -15.78 -2.54
N MET A 30 1.52 -15.48 -2.73
CA MET A 30 0.76 -15.01 -1.57
C MET A 30 0.52 -16.21 -0.68
N LYS A 31 1.32 -16.20 0.37
CA LYS A 31 1.10 -16.95 1.58
C LYS A 31 -0.06 -16.30 2.33
N TYR A 32 -1.23 -16.91 2.28
CA TYR A 32 -2.40 -16.56 3.09
C TYR A 32 -2.49 -17.48 4.30
N GLY A 33 -2.03 -17.05 5.46
CA GLY A 33 -2.26 -17.72 6.74
C GLY A 33 -2.71 -16.70 7.76
N GLY A 34 -2.43 -16.94 9.03
CA GLY A 34 -2.60 -15.89 10.05
C GLY A 34 -1.48 -14.85 9.99
N SER A 35 -1.16 -14.38 8.79
CA SER A 35 -0.16 -13.37 8.52
C SER A 35 -0.61 -12.04 9.12
N PHE A 36 0.34 -11.31 9.70
CA PHE A 36 0.12 -9.94 10.13
C PHE A 36 0.53 -9.03 8.98
N SER A 37 -0.45 -8.34 8.37
CA SER A 37 -0.27 -7.43 7.21
C SER A 37 -0.79 -6.00 7.47
N SER A 38 -1.33 -5.75 8.67
CA SER A 38 -1.73 -4.42 9.13
C SER A 38 -0.77 -3.91 10.20
N SER A 39 -0.61 -2.59 10.30
CA SER A 39 0.24 -2.01 11.34
C SER A 39 -0.44 -2.09 12.71
N PRO A 40 0.28 -2.57 13.74
CA PRO A 40 -0.27 -2.65 15.09
C PRO A 40 -0.46 -1.25 15.67
N VAL A 41 -1.57 -1.02 16.36
CA VAL A 41 -1.83 0.21 17.12
C VAL A 41 -1.65 -0.07 18.60
N ILE A 42 -0.81 0.73 19.26
CA ILE A 42 -0.48 0.57 20.67
C ILE A 42 -1.20 1.64 21.49
N CYS A 43 -2.04 1.21 22.43
CA CYS A 43 -2.78 2.09 23.32
C CYS A 43 -2.82 1.47 24.72
N ASP A 44 -2.46 2.24 25.75
CA ASP A 44 -2.47 1.80 27.16
C ASP A 44 -1.67 0.52 27.44
N GLY A 45 -0.54 0.31 26.74
CA GLY A 45 0.28 -0.90 26.86
C GLY A 45 -0.32 -2.16 26.22
N ILE A 46 -1.34 -1.99 25.37
CA ILE A 46 -1.99 -3.06 24.61
C ILE A 46 -1.79 -2.79 23.12
N ILE A 47 -1.40 -3.84 22.41
CA ILE A 47 -1.23 -3.91 20.97
C ILE A 47 -2.54 -4.42 20.37
N TYR A 48 -3.15 -3.62 19.51
CA TYR A 48 -4.33 -3.98 18.72
C TYR A 48 -3.90 -4.18 17.27
N VAL A 49 -4.22 -5.33 16.69
CA VAL A 49 -3.77 -5.64 15.32
C VAL A 49 -4.74 -6.58 14.62
N GLY A 50 -5.09 -6.23 13.38
CA GLY A 50 -5.87 -7.07 12.49
C GLY A 50 -5.00 -8.13 11.82
N ASN A 51 -5.57 -9.29 11.53
CA ASN A 51 -4.86 -10.42 10.95
C ASN A 51 -5.63 -11.06 9.77
N HIS A 52 -4.89 -11.68 8.86
CA HIS A 52 -5.44 -12.43 7.73
C HIS A 52 -6.24 -13.69 8.14
N ASP A 53 -6.15 -14.16 9.37
CA ASP A 53 -6.97 -15.25 9.91
C ASP A 53 -8.38 -14.80 10.36
N SER A 54 -8.81 -13.61 9.93
CA SER A 54 -10.10 -13.00 10.29
C SER A 54 -10.24 -12.73 11.78
N HIS A 55 -9.14 -12.43 12.48
CA HIS A 55 -9.21 -11.95 13.86
C HIS A 55 -8.62 -10.56 14.05
N LEU A 56 -9.24 -9.82 14.97
CA LEU A 56 -8.61 -8.71 15.67
C LEU A 56 -8.03 -9.23 16.99
N TYR A 57 -6.75 -8.95 17.23
CA TYR A 57 -6.04 -9.34 18.44
C TYR A 57 -5.84 -8.15 19.37
N ALA A 58 -5.94 -8.39 20.68
CA ALA A 58 -5.44 -7.51 21.73
C ALA A 58 -4.39 -8.23 22.56
N ILE A 59 -3.15 -7.76 22.48
CA ILE A 59 -1.97 -8.43 23.07
C ILE A 59 -1.26 -7.39 23.94
N LYS A 60 -0.95 -7.71 25.20
CA LYS A 60 -0.12 -6.82 26.04
C LYS A 60 1.25 -6.63 25.39
N THR A 61 1.90 -5.50 25.63
CA THR A 61 3.30 -5.27 25.23
C THR A 61 4.28 -6.33 25.77
N SER A 62 3.89 -7.08 26.80
CA SER A 62 4.59 -8.25 27.34
C SER A 62 4.43 -9.55 26.52
N GLY A 63 3.54 -9.58 25.52
CA GLY A 63 3.26 -10.74 24.67
C GLY A 63 2.07 -11.59 25.13
N GLU A 64 1.41 -11.23 26.23
CA GLU A 64 0.23 -11.93 26.73
C GLU A 64 -1.02 -11.58 25.93
N LEU A 65 -1.73 -12.58 25.39
CA LEU A 65 -3.02 -12.39 24.75
C LEU A 65 -4.09 -12.00 25.78
N LEU A 66 -4.73 -10.85 25.59
CA LEU A 66 -5.89 -10.43 26.40
C LEU A 66 -7.17 -11.03 25.84
N TRP A 67 -7.42 -10.79 24.56
CA TRP A 67 -8.57 -11.31 23.83
C TRP A 67 -8.28 -11.36 22.34
N LYS A 68 -9.06 -12.15 21.63
CA LYS A 68 -9.14 -12.13 20.16
C LYS A 68 -10.60 -12.25 19.74
N THR A 69 -10.95 -11.55 18.67
CA THR A 69 -12.31 -11.49 18.16
C THR A 69 -12.32 -11.93 16.72
N ARG A 70 -13.12 -12.96 16.41
CA ARG A 70 -13.32 -13.41 15.04
C ARG A 70 -14.27 -12.47 14.30
N LEU A 71 -13.85 -11.99 13.15
CA LEU A 71 -14.59 -11.15 12.23
C LEU A 71 -15.09 -11.99 11.04
N SER A 72 -16.01 -11.43 10.25
CA SER A 72 -16.61 -12.12 9.12
C SER A 72 -15.63 -12.21 7.94
N GLY A 73 -14.85 -11.16 7.71
CA GLY A 73 -13.79 -11.08 6.72
C GLY A 73 -12.39 -11.00 7.31
N ARG A 74 -11.40 -11.02 6.43
CA ARG A 74 -9.99 -10.82 6.79
C ARG A 74 -9.74 -9.31 6.95
N THR A 75 -9.03 -8.91 7.99
CA THR A 75 -8.58 -7.52 8.11
C THR A 75 -7.22 -7.39 7.46
N THR A 76 -7.13 -6.60 6.41
CA THR A 76 -5.93 -6.46 5.58
C THR A 76 -5.67 -4.99 5.35
N LEU A 77 -4.44 -4.53 5.57
CA LEU A 77 -3.96 -3.15 5.38
C LEU A 77 -4.58 -2.07 6.30
N SER A 78 -5.86 -2.18 6.66
CA SER A 78 -6.52 -1.26 7.60
C SER A 78 -5.93 -1.38 9.00
N GLU A 79 -5.46 -0.26 9.56
CA GLU A 79 -5.11 -0.15 10.97
C GLU A 79 -6.38 -0.07 11.83
N PRO A 80 -6.37 -0.62 13.07
CA PRO A 80 -7.43 -0.37 14.03
C PRO A 80 -7.40 1.07 14.56
N VAL A 81 -8.53 1.79 14.48
CA VAL A 81 -8.64 3.17 14.97
C VAL A 81 -9.34 3.19 16.31
N ILE A 82 -8.81 3.92 17.30
CA ILE A 82 -9.27 3.86 18.69
C ILE A 82 -9.84 5.21 19.14
N ASP A 83 -11.04 5.21 19.72
CA ASP A 83 -11.73 6.42 20.22
C ASP A 83 -11.80 6.55 21.75
N GLY A 84 -10.86 5.90 22.44
CA GLY A 84 -10.84 5.74 23.89
C GLY A 84 -11.48 4.42 24.35
N LYS A 85 -12.73 4.15 23.95
CA LYS A 85 -13.50 2.96 24.41
C LYS A 85 -13.77 1.93 23.31
N ASN A 86 -13.77 2.34 22.05
CA ASN A 86 -14.06 1.49 20.90
C ASN A 86 -12.87 1.43 19.96
N ILE A 87 -12.86 0.37 19.16
CA ILE A 87 -11.97 0.13 18.03
C ILE A 87 -12.82 0.09 16.76
N PHE A 88 -12.37 0.76 15.71
CA PHE A 88 -12.95 0.76 14.37
C PHE A 88 -11.98 0.09 13.40
N ILE A 89 -12.48 -0.86 12.62
CA ILE A 89 -11.66 -1.57 11.63
C ILE A 89 -12.53 -2.10 10.49
N GLY A 90 -12.01 -2.01 9.27
CA GLY A 90 -12.62 -2.57 8.05
C GLY A 90 -12.07 -3.95 7.71
N ASP A 91 -12.84 -4.74 6.95
CA ASP A 91 -12.40 -6.03 6.42
C ASP A 91 -12.55 -6.16 4.90
N CYS A 92 -11.97 -7.22 4.34
CA CYS A 92 -12.01 -7.52 2.91
C CYS A 92 -13.39 -7.91 2.39
N GLU A 93 -14.35 -8.20 3.26
CA GLU A 93 -15.73 -8.52 2.89
C GLU A 93 -16.61 -7.26 2.86
N GLY A 94 -16.09 -6.11 3.27
CA GLY A 94 -16.81 -4.84 3.27
C GLY A 94 -17.54 -4.54 4.56
N ASN A 95 -17.14 -5.15 5.66
CA ASN A 95 -17.69 -4.87 6.98
C ASN A 95 -16.80 -3.86 7.71
N LEU A 96 -17.41 -2.82 8.27
CA LEU A 96 -16.79 -1.93 9.24
C LEU A 96 -17.32 -2.29 10.63
N TYR A 97 -16.41 -2.61 11.55
CA TYR A 97 -16.75 -3.02 12.90
C TYR A 97 -16.60 -1.87 13.90
N VAL A 98 -17.47 -1.86 14.91
CA VAL A 98 -17.27 -1.11 16.16
C VAL A 98 -17.12 -2.12 17.28
N ILE A 99 -15.95 -2.17 17.89
CA ILE A 99 -15.58 -3.20 18.86
C ILE A 99 -15.24 -2.55 20.18
N GLU A 100 -15.76 -3.07 21.30
CA GLU A 100 -15.41 -2.57 22.62
C GLU A 100 -13.95 -2.90 22.95
N LYS A 101 -13.13 -1.87 23.19
CA LYS A 101 -11.68 -1.98 23.40
C LYS A 101 -11.32 -2.89 24.58
N GLY A 102 -12.12 -2.88 25.64
CA GLY A 102 -11.85 -3.63 26.87
C GLY A 102 -12.07 -5.14 26.73
N SER A 103 -13.10 -5.56 26.00
CA SER A 103 -13.54 -6.95 25.93
C SER A 103 -13.32 -7.62 24.58
N GLY A 104 -13.11 -6.84 23.52
CA GLY A 104 -13.12 -7.32 22.14
C GLY A 104 -14.51 -7.62 21.60
N LYS A 105 -15.59 -7.33 22.34
CA LYS A 105 -16.96 -7.58 21.88
C LYS A 105 -17.31 -6.69 20.70
N VAL A 106 -17.75 -7.29 19.59
CA VAL A 106 -18.37 -6.55 18.48
C VAL A 106 -19.67 -5.92 18.99
N LEU A 107 -19.71 -4.59 19.00
CA LEU A 107 -20.88 -3.83 19.41
C LEU A 107 -21.83 -3.64 18.23
N ARG A 108 -21.28 -3.31 17.06
CA ARG A 108 -22.02 -3.03 15.83
C ARG A 108 -21.18 -3.32 14.60
N GLU A 109 -21.86 -3.45 13.47
CA GLU A 109 -21.28 -3.71 12.15
C GLU A 109 -22.04 -2.90 11.10
N TYR A 110 -21.31 -2.31 10.16
CA TYR A 110 -21.85 -1.65 8.97
C TYR A 110 -21.37 -2.39 7.72
N LYS A 111 -22.26 -2.61 6.75
CA LYS A 111 -21.95 -3.29 5.49
C LYS A 111 -21.85 -2.29 4.33
N ALA A 112 -20.65 -2.11 3.81
CA ALA A 112 -20.39 -1.36 2.59
C ALA A 112 -20.63 -2.21 1.33
N GLY A 113 -20.58 -1.59 0.15
CA GLY A 113 -20.79 -2.27 -1.13
C GLY A 113 -19.61 -3.10 -1.63
N GLY A 114 -18.43 -2.96 -1.00
CA GLY A 114 -17.22 -3.71 -1.31
C GLY A 114 -16.22 -3.71 -0.17
N ALA A 115 -15.05 -4.29 -0.39
CA ALA A 115 -13.99 -4.42 0.61
C ALA A 115 -13.52 -3.06 1.15
N ILE A 116 -13.21 -3.01 2.46
CA ILE A 116 -12.68 -1.83 3.15
C ILE A 116 -11.22 -2.09 3.50
N PHE A 117 -10.32 -1.69 2.60
CA PHE A 117 -8.87 -1.77 2.83
C PHE A 117 -8.31 -0.52 3.51
N SER A 118 -9.05 0.59 3.44
CA SER A 118 -8.66 1.86 4.04
C SER A 118 -8.73 1.80 5.58
N THR A 119 -7.74 2.36 6.24
CA THR A 119 -7.82 2.74 7.66
C THR A 119 -8.89 3.83 7.84
N PRO A 120 -9.92 3.62 8.67
CA PRO A 120 -10.94 4.64 8.90
C PRO A 120 -10.37 5.93 9.48
N CYS A 121 -10.95 7.07 9.13
CA CYS A 121 -10.65 8.37 9.73
C CYS A 121 -11.84 8.82 10.58
N LEU A 122 -11.58 9.35 11.78
CA LEU A 122 -12.61 9.94 12.63
C LEU A 122 -12.61 11.45 12.46
N PHE A 123 -13.78 12.03 12.20
CA PHE A 123 -13.99 13.47 12.15
C PHE A 123 -15.28 13.84 12.85
N GLU A 124 -15.21 14.60 13.94
CA GLU A 124 -16.37 14.90 14.80
C GLU A 124 -17.14 13.62 15.17
N ASN A 125 -18.41 13.48 14.74
CA ASN A 125 -19.22 12.28 14.94
C ASN A 125 -19.23 11.34 13.72
N LEU A 126 -18.34 11.51 12.76
CA LEU A 126 -18.27 10.70 11.54
C LEU A 126 -17.14 9.68 11.58
N ILE A 127 -17.39 8.53 10.96
CA ILE A 127 -16.37 7.57 10.55
C ILE A 127 -16.30 7.65 9.02
N ILE A 128 -15.15 8.03 8.49
CA ILE A 128 -14.91 8.23 7.05
C ILE A 128 -13.94 7.16 6.56
N PHE A 129 -14.26 6.48 5.46
CA PHE A 129 -13.43 5.40 4.92
C PHE A 129 -13.61 5.25 3.41
N GLY A 130 -12.58 4.73 2.74
CA GLY A 130 -12.60 4.37 1.32
C GLY A 130 -13.02 2.92 1.12
N CYS A 131 -13.71 2.66 0.02
CA CYS A 131 -14.21 1.33 -0.31
C CYS A 131 -13.82 0.92 -1.73
N LYS A 132 -13.57 -0.38 -1.92
CA LYS A 132 -13.26 -0.96 -3.23
C LYS A 132 -14.37 -0.75 -4.26
N ASP A 133 -15.62 -0.56 -3.83
CA ASP A 133 -16.73 -0.25 -4.73
C ASP A 133 -16.65 1.14 -5.40
N GLY A 134 -15.62 1.93 -5.05
CA GLY A 134 -15.34 3.23 -5.63
C GLY A 134 -15.93 4.40 -4.86
N PHE A 135 -16.53 4.16 -3.69
CA PHE A 135 -17.08 5.21 -2.84
C PHE A 135 -16.23 5.51 -1.61
N VAL A 136 -16.15 6.80 -1.27
CA VAL A 136 -15.80 7.28 0.07
C VAL A 136 -17.09 7.36 0.86
N TYR A 137 -17.16 6.67 1.99
CA TYR A 137 -18.30 6.69 2.89
C TYR A 137 -18.02 7.60 4.08
N ALA A 138 -19.03 8.33 4.53
CA ALA A 138 -19.09 8.84 5.88
C ALA A 138 -20.37 8.39 6.57
N ILE A 139 -20.19 7.73 7.70
CA ILE A 139 -21.28 7.22 8.52
C ILE A 139 -21.26 7.88 9.89
N ASP A 140 -22.43 8.01 10.49
CA ASP A 140 -22.56 8.51 11.86
C ASP A 140 -21.98 7.47 12.84
N ARG A 141 -21.06 7.88 13.71
CA ARG A 141 -20.40 6.99 14.68
C ARG A 141 -21.36 6.46 15.75
N GLY A 142 -22.45 7.17 16.00
CA GLY A 142 -23.49 6.85 16.97
C GLY A 142 -24.52 5.85 16.44
N SER A 143 -25.02 5.99 15.22
CA SER A 143 -26.05 5.13 14.63
C SER A 143 -25.53 4.15 13.58
N LEU A 144 -24.34 4.40 13.02
CA LEU A 144 -23.80 3.79 11.78
C LEU A 144 -24.67 4.01 10.54
N SER A 145 -25.54 5.03 10.53
CA SER A 145 -26.24 5.43 9.31
C SER A 145 -25.31 6.21 8.39
N GLU A 146 -25.39 5.95 7.09
CA GLU A 146 -24.73 6.77 6.07
C GLU A 146 -25.21 8.22 6.17
N VAL A 147 -24.26 9.14 6.31
CA VAL A 147 -24.50 10.59 6.30
C VAL A 147 -24.30 11.13 4.89
N TRP A 148 -23.20 10.72 4.26
CA TRP A 148 -22.93 11.00 2.85
C TRP A 148 -22.02 9.91 2.26
N ARG A 149 -21.98 9.85 0.93
CA ARG A 149 -20.95 9.13 0.18
C ARG A 149 -20.54 9.91 -1.05
N PHE A 150 -19.29 9.77 -1.45
CA PHE A 150 -18.71 10.40 -2.64
C PHE A 150 -18.17 9.33 -3.59
N GLY A 151 -18.60 9.35 -4.86
CA GLY A 151 -18.16 8.38 -5.86
C GLY A 151 -16.94 8.86 -6.64
N THR A 152 -15.93 8.00 -6.74
CA THR A 152 -14.77 8.19 -7.63
C THR A 152 -14.93 7.37 -8.91
N GLY A 153 -14.00 7.50 -9.86
CA GLY A 153 -14.07 6.78 -11.15
C GLY A 153 -13.64 5.32 -11.09
N ALA A 154 -13.05 4.86 -9.98
CA ALA A 154 -12.52 3.52 -9.79
C ALA A 154 -12.43 3.16 -8.29
N GLU A 155 -11.81 2.03 -7.97
CA GLU A 155 -11.71 1.51 -6.60
C GLU A 155 -10.95 2.47 -5.65
N ILE A 156 -11.36 2.51 -4.38
CA ILE A 156 -10.66 3.26 -3.33
C ILE A 156 -10.04 2.28 -2.35
N LEU A 157 -8.72 2.10 -2.48
CA LEU A 157 -7.93 1.31 -1.54
C LEU A 157 -7.14 2.19 -0.55
N SER A 158 -7.17 3.51 -0.74
CA SER A 158 -6.39 4.46 0.07
C SER A 158 -7.10 4.85 1.36
N SER A 159 -6.30 5.12 2.39
CA SER A 159 -6.79 5.67 3.67
C SER A 159 -7.08 7.17 3.59
N PRO A 160 -8.27 7.64 4.02
CA PRO A 160 -8.56 9.06 4.12
C PRO A 160 -7.63 9.75 5.12
N THR A 161 -7.12 10.92 4.74
CA THR A 161 -6.22 11.74 5.55
C THR A 161 -6.91 13.04 5.94
N LEU A 162 -7.12 13.27 7.24
CA LEU A 162 -7.67 14.53 7.73
C LEU A 162 -6.57 15.55 7.97
N TYR A 163 -6.62 16.69 7.28
CA TYR A 163 -5.72 17.82 7.51
C TYR A 163 -6.39 19.15 7.19
N GLY A 164 -6.32 20.10 8.12
CA GLY A 164 -6.92 21.43 7.96
C GLY A 164 -8.42 21.40 7.67
N GLU A 165 -9.17 20.57 8.40
CA GLU A 165 -10.63 20.34 8.20
C GLU A 165 -11.02 19.83 6.80
N ARG A 166 -10.10 19.17 6.10
CA ARG A 166 -10.31 18.56 4.78
C ARG A 166 -9.88 17.11 4.79
N ILE A 167 -10.53 16.29 3.97
CA ILE A 167 -10.15 14.89 3.76
C ILE A 167 -9.43 14.76 2.42
N TYR A 168 -8.25 14.15 2.44
CA TYR A 168 -7.49 13.80 1.25
C TYR A 168 -7.53 12.29 1.04
N ILE A 169 -7.85 11.84 -0.17
CA ILE A 169 -7.95 10.41 -0.48
C ILE A 169 -7.55 10.12 -1.93
N GLY A 170 -6.72 9.09 -2.12
CA GLY A 170 -6.30 8.62 -3.43
C GLY A 170 -7.24 7.56 -4.00
N SER A 171 -7.47 7.59 -5.30
CA SER A 171 -8.25 6.59 -6.02
C SER A 171 -7.45 5.95 -7.15
N PHE A 172 -7.86 4.73 -7.51
CA PHE A 172 -7.34 4.01 -8.67
C PHE A 172 -7.80 4.64 -10.00
N ASP A 173 -8.57 5.72 -9.97
CA ASP A 173 -8.86 6.52 -11.17
C ASP A 173 -7.73 7.52 -11.51
N GLY A 174 -6.64 7.50 -10.72
CA GLY A 174 -5.47 8.35 -10.88
C GLY A 174 -5.67 9.77 -10.36
N ASN A 175 -6.52 9.95 -9.35
CA ASN A 175 -6.70 11.24 -8.71
C ASN A 175 -6.45 11.17 -7.19
N LEU A 176 -5.86 12.25 -6.69
CA LEU A 176 -5.93 12.64 -5.28
C LEU A 176 -7.12 13.60 -5.13
N TYR A 177 -8.12 13.20 -4.36
CA TYR A 177 -9.30 14.01 -4.06
C TYR A 177 -9.12 14.77 -2.76
N CYS A 178 -9.64 16.01 -2.71
CA CYS A 178 -9.83 16.78 -1.50
C CYS A 178 -11.32 17.01 -1.28
N LEU A 179 -11.87 16.49 -0.19
CA LEU A 179 -13.29 16.53 0.14
C LEU A 179 -13.55 17.34 1.40
N ASP A 180 -14.72 17.95 1.47
CA ASP A 180 -15.28 18.47 2.71
C ASP A 180 -15.77 17.31 3.59
N PRO A 181 -15.25 17.13 4.82
CA PRO A 181 -15.60 15.99 5.67
C PRO A 181 -17.06 16.00 6.16
N LYS A 182 -17.72 17.17 6.20
CA LYS A 182 -19.09 17.30 6.71
C LYS A 182 -20.12 16.94 5.65
N THR A 183 -19.84 17.27 4.40
CA THR A 183 -20.79 17.17 3.29
C THR A 183 -20.42 16.12 2.24
N GLY A 184 -19.15 15.70 2.19
CA GLY A 184 -18.63 14.82 1.14
C GLY A 184 -18.41 15.53 -0.20
N ASN A 185 -18.63 16.85 -0.27
CA ASN A 185 -18.45 17.60 -1.51
C ASN A 185 -16.98 17.66 -1.91
N GLU A 186 -16.71 17.47 -3.20
CA GLU A 186 -15.38 17.69 -3.77
C GLU A 186 -15.03 19.19 -3.71
N LEU A 187 -13.93 19.50 -3.01
CA LEU A 187 -13.35 20.84 -2.99
C LEU A 187 -12.40 21.05 -4.17
N TRP A 188 -11.62 20.02 -4.48
CA TRP A 188 -10.77 19.93 -5.66
C TRP A 188 -10.22 18.51 -5.82
N ARG A 189 -9.62 18.23 -6.97
CA ARG A 189 -8.81 17.02 -7.21
C ARG A 189 -7.54 17.33 -8.01
N PHE A 190 -6.52 16.50 -7.83
CA PHE A 190 -5.27 16.54 -8.57
C PHE A 190 -5.09 15.23 -9.34
N ARG A 191 -4.85 15.33 -10.65
CA ARG A 191 -4.73 14.17 -11.56
C ARG A 191 -3.27 13.80 -11.79
N THR A 192 -2.94 12.54 -11.55
CA THR A 192 -1.64 11.91 -11.87
C THR A 192 -1.71 11.15 -13.20
N GLY A 193 -0.58 10.55 -13.61
CA GLY A 193 -0.52 9.70 -14.81
C GLY A 193 -1.03 8.27 -14.59
N GLY A 194 -1.27 7.87 -13.35
CA GLY A 194 -1.66 6.53 -12.93
C GLY A 194 -2.30 6.55 -11.54
N GLU A 195 -2.66 5.38 -11.02
CA GLU A 195 -3.38 5.19 -9.76
C GLU A 195 -2.71 5.89 -8.58
N VAL A 196 -3.52 6.37 -7.63
CA VAL A 196 -3.04 6.92 -6.35
C VAL A 196 -3.47 5.97 -5.23
N PHE A 197 -2.48 5.34 -4.60
CA PHE A 197 -2.69 4.35 -3.55
C PHE A 197 -1.85 4.68 -2.32
N ALA A 198 -2.48 4.65 -1.15
CA ALA A 198 -1.79 4.68 0.13
C ALA A 198 -2.55 3.88 1.19
N ALA A 199 -1.97 2.77 1.63
CA ALA A 199 -2.56 1.94 2.70
C ALA A 199 -2.72 2.72 4.03
N PHE A 200 -1.90 3.75 4.26
CA PHE A 200 -1.96 4.64 5.41
C PHE A 200 -2.37 6.06 5.01
N PRO A 201 -2.83 6.89 5.96
CA PRO A 201 -2.99 8.31 5.71
C PRO A 201 -1.71 8.92 5.11
N PHE A 202 -1.88 9.78 4.12
CA PHE A 202 -0.81 10.50 3.47
C PHE A 202 -0.03 11.34 4.45
N THR A 203 1.26 11.50 4.15
CA THR A 203 2.13 12.35 4.93
C THR A 203 1.98 13.80 4.47
N ILE A 204 1.69 14.68 5.41
CA ILE A 204 1.52 16.11 5.17
C ILE A 204 2.40 16.87 6.15
N GLU A 205 3.28 17.72 5.65
CA GLU A 205 4.14 18.59 6.45
C GLU A 205 4.29 19.95 5.76
N ASP A 206 4.23 21.04 6.55
CA ASP A 206 4.32 22.42 6.08
C ASP A 206 3.35 22.77 4.93
N GLY A 207 2.14 22.20 4.95
CA GLY A 207 1.13 22.44 3.92
C GLY A 207 1.39 21.70 2.60
N VAL A 208 2.36 20.80 2.55
CA VAL A 208 2.68 19.98 1.39
C VAL A 208 2.28 18.53 1.67
N ILE A 209 1.52 17.92 0.76
CA ILE A 209 1.18 16.50 0.80
C ILE A 209 2.15 15.70 -0.07
N TYR A 210 2.62 14.56 0.47
CA TYR A 210 3.55 13.65 -0.21
C TYR A 210 2.87 12.31 -0.48
N PHE A 211 2.85 11.88 -1.74
CA PHE A 211 2.17 10.65 -2.14
C PHE A 211 2.76 10.00 -3.39
N GLY A 212 2.77 8.66 -3.40
CA GLY A 212 3.16 7.88 -4.55
C GLY A 212 2.01 7.73 -5.56
N SER A 213 2.36 7.57 -6.83
CA SER A 213 1.45 7.13 -7.87
C SER A 213 2.05 6.01 -8.71
N PHE A 214 1.18 5.17 -9.26
CA PHE A 214 1.54 4.08 -10.17
C PHE A 214 2.12 4.58 -11.51
N ASP A 215 2.12 5.90 -11.74
CA ASP A 215 2.90 6.53 -12.82
C ASP A 215 4.43 6.59 -12.59
N ASN A 216 4.91 5.95 -11.51
CA ASN A 216 6.31 5.89 -11.08
C ASN A 216 6.86 7.20 -10.52
N TYR A 217 6.01 8.05 -9.94
CA TYR A 217 6.45 9.26 -9.25
C TYR A 217 6.02 9.27 -7.78
N LEU A 218 6.90 9.81 -6.94
CA LEU A 218 6.55 10.43 -5.67
C LEU A 218 6.28 11.92 -5.93
N TYR A 219 5.10 12.39 -5.54
CA TYR A 219 4.70 13.78 -5.67
C TYR A 219 4.85 14.52 -4.34
N ALA A 220 5.29 15.78 -4.41
CA ALA A 220 5.09 16.78 -3.37
C ALA A 220 4.16 17.87 -3.93
N LEU A 221 2.96 17.96 -3.37
CA LEU A 221 1.91 18.88 -3.83
C LEU A 221 1.60 19.90 -2.73
N ASP A 222 1.71 21.18 -3.06
CA ASP A 222 1.33 22.26 -2.17
C ASP A 222 -0.20 22.33 -2.05
N LEU A 223 -0.75 22.24 -0.83
CA LEU A 223 -2.19 22.14 -0.60
C LEU A 223 -2.93 23.47 -0.73
N GLU A 224 -2.23 24.60 -0.66
CA GLU A 224 -2.83 25.93 -0.83
C GLU A 224 -2.97 26.26 -2.33
N THR A 225 -1.86 26.18 -3.05
CA THR A 225 -1.76 26.51 -4.48
C THR A 225 -2.17 25.37 -5.40
N ARG A 226 -2.20 24.13 -4.90
CA ARG A 226 -2.52 22.89 -5.62
C ARG A 226 -1.54 22.62 -6.77
N LYS A 227 -0.32 23.11 -6.64
CA LYS A 227 0.76 22.95 -7.62
C LYS A 227 1.79 21.97 -7.10
N VAL A 228 2.34 21.20 -8.05
CA VAL A 228 3.47 20.31 -7.76
C VAL A 228 4.67 21.18 -7.39
N VAL A 229 5.17 21.01 -6.18
CA VAL A 229 6.44 21.61 -5.73
C VAL A 229 7.58 20.90 -6.45
N TRP A 230 7.57 19.57 -6.41
CA TRP A 230 8.45 18.70 -7.18
C TRP A 230 7.81 17.31 -7.34
N LYS A 231 8.34 16.54 -8.30
CA LYS A 231 8.07 15.11 -8.41
C LYS A 231 9.38 14.36 -8.56
N PHE A 232 9.49 13.23 -7.88
CA PHE A 232 10.67 12.38 -7.87
C PHE A 232 10.35 11.06 -8.58
N ARG A 233 11.11 10.72 -9.61
CA ARG A 233 10.87 9.49 -10.39
C ARG A 233 11.43 8.29 -9.64
N THR A 234 10.55 7.36 -9.30
CA THR A 234 10.90 6.05 -8.74
C THR A 234 11.01 4.99 -9.84
N GLY A 235 11.46 3.78 -9.51
CA GLY A 235 11.70 2.70 -10.49
C GLY A 235 10.45 2.16 -11.20
N LYS A 236 10.57 0.99 -11.85
CA LYS A 236 9.65 0.51 -12.92
C LYS A 236 8.28 -0.07 -12.49
N TYR A 237 8.00 -0.23 -11.20
CA TYR A 237 6.86 -1.06 -10.72
C TYR A 237 5.73 -0.27 -10.06
N GLY A 238 5.57 1.01 -10.42
CA GLY A 238 4.62 1.91 -9.78
C GLY A 238 5.05 2.31 -8.37
N ASN A 239 4.58 3.47 -7.91
CA ASN A 239 4.83 3.95 -6.57
C ASN A 239 3.58 3.80 -5.70
N ALA A 240 3.74 3.03 -4.62
CA ALA A 240 2.70 2.71 -3.63
C ALA A 240 3.17 3.01 -2.19
N GLY A 241 4.37 3.58 -2.01
CA GLY A 241 4.95 3.78 -0.70
C GLY A 241 4.42 5.05 -0.02
N VAL A 242 4.21 4.98 1.30
CA VAL A 242 3.88 6.17 2.11
C VAL A 242 5.18 6.73 2.69
N PRO A 243 5.60 7.96 2.33
CA PRO A 243 6.86 8.51 2.83
C PRO A 243 6.75 8.94 4.30
N ALA A 244 7.87 9.11 4.99
CA ALA A 244 7.95 9.89 6.22
C ALA A 244 8.77 11.15 5.97
N VAL A 245 8.44 12.25 6.64
CA VAL A 245 9.22 13.49 6.53
C VAL A 245 9.76 13.86 7.91
N ARG A 246 11.03 14.25 7.95
CA ARG A 246 11.71 14.68 9.17
C ARG A 246 12.90 15.56 8.85
N ASP A 247 13.06 16.64 9.61
CA ASP A 247 14.26 17.50 9.61
C ASP A 247 14.67 17.96 8.19
N GLY A 248 13.69 18.25 7.32
CA GLY A 248 13.97 18.69 5.94
C GLY A 248 14.16 17.56 4.92
N VAL A 249 13.94 16.30 5.30
CA VAL A 249 14.18 15.13 4.44
C VAL A 249 12.93 14.25 4.35
N VAL A 250 12.59 13.86 3.12
CA VAL A 250 11.54 12.89 2.80
C VAL A 250 12.18 11.52 2.61
N TYR A 251 11.78 10.57 3.44
CA TYR A 251 12.23 9.18 3.43
C TYR A 251 11.16 8.30 2.81
N HIS A 252 11.52 7.60 1.74
CA HIS A 252 10.54 6.89 0.92
C HIS A 252 11.09 5.57 0.39
N GLY A 253 10.44 4.47 0.74
CA GLY A 253 10.69 3.18 0.11
C GLY A 253 9.84 2.99 -1.14
N CYS A 254 10.38 2.27 -2.12
CA CYS A 254 9.68 1.96 -3.37
C CYS A 254 9.69 0.45 -3.68
N ARG A 255 8.78 0.03 -4.58
CA ARG A 255 8.69 -1.33 -5.14
C ARG A 255 9.93 -1.75 -5.95
N ASP A 256 10.84 -0.83 -6.26
CA ASP A 256 12.10 -1.12 -6.96
C ASP A 256 13.23 -1.64 -6.05
N GLY A 257 12.93 -1.88 -4.76
CA GLY A 257 13.91 -2.33 -3.77
C GLY A 257 14.87 -1.22 -3.32
N ILE A 258 14.51 0.05 -3.53
CA ILE A 258 15.31 1.20 -3.12
C ILE A 258 14.54 2.02 -2.08
N PHE A 259 15.26 2.39 -1.02
CA PHE A 259 14.86 3.37 -0.02
C PHE A 259 15.61 4.69 -0.29
N TYR A 260 14.85 5.75 -0.52
CA TYR A 260 15.36 7.05 -0.91
C TYR A 260 15.27 8.04 0.26
N ALA A 261 16.30 8.85 0.43
CA ALA A 261 16.23 10.11 1.17
C ALA A 261 16.27 11.27 0.17
N ILE A 262 15.28 12.13 0.24
CA ILE A 262 15.01 13.18 -0.73
C ILE A 262 14.90 14.51 0.01
N ASP A 263 15.59 15.54 -0.45
CA ASP A 263 15.48 16.88 0.11
C ASP A 263 14.05 17.40 -0.04
N GLN A 264 13.42 17.75 1.08
CA GLN A 264 12.00 18.12 1.17
C GLN A 264 11.66 19.33 0.30
N LYS A 265 12.59 20.27 0.13
CA LYS A 265 12.34 21.53 -0.59
C LYS A 265 12.54 21.39 -2.09
N THR A 266 13.56 20.65 -2.49
CA THR A 266 14.03 20.60 -3.88
C THR A 266 13.64 19.32 -4.61
N GLY A 267 13.25 18.27 -3.90
CA GLY A 267 12.97 16.96 -4.48
C GLY A 267 14.21 16.26 -5.01
N ARG A 268 15.41 16.72 -4.64
CA ARG A 268 16.67 16.10 -5.04
C ARG A 268 17.00 14.96 -4.11
N GLU A 269 17.48 13.86 -4.67
CA GLU A 269 18.02 12.77 -3.86
C GLU A 269 19.24 13.24 -3.06
N ILE A 270 19.22 12.92 -1.77
CA ILE A 270 20.35 13.09 -0.86
C ILE A 270 21.18 11.81 -0.85
N TRP A 271 20.51 10.68 -0.62
CA TRP A 271 21.12 9.35 -0.65
C TRP A 271 20.07 8.28 -0.95
N ARG A 272 20.54 7.06 -1.28
CA ARG A 272 19.69 5.88 -1.42
C ARG A 272 20.31 4.65 -0.76
N PHE A 273 19.47 3.80 -0.22
CA PHE A 273 19.81 2.47 0.31
C PHE A 273 19.11 1.42 -0.54
N ARG A 274 19.81 0.35 -0.93
CA ARG A 274 19.27 -0.69 -1.81
C ARG A 274 19.27 -2.03 -1.10
N ILE A 275 18.10 -2.67 -1.04
CA ILE A 275 18.00 -4.06 -0.57
C ILE A 275 18.36 -5.02 -1.70
N SER A 276 18.83 -6.22 -1.32
CA SER A 276 19.14 -7.26 -2.29
C SER A 276 17.87 -7.89 -2.86
N GLY A 277 17.78 -7.99 -4.20
CA GLY A 277 16.65 -8.61 -4.91
C GLY A 277 15.67 -7.61 -5.52
N GLU A 278 14.61 -8.13 -6.16
CA GLU A 278 13.46 -7.38 -6.68
C GLU A 278 12.30 -7.37 -5.65
N GLU A 279 12.62 -7.11 -4.38
CA GLU A 279 11.64 -7.16 -3.29
C GLU A 279 11.13 -5.75 -2.92
N ILE A 280 9.94 -5.70 -2.31
CA ILE A 280 9.16 -4.47 -2.14
C ILE A 280 9.54 -3.72 -0.85
N LEU A 281 9.73 -2.40 -0.95
CA LEU A 281 9.87 -1.48 0.19
C LEU A 281 8.73 -0.45 0.22
N THR A 282 7.46 -0.82 0.30
CA THR A 282 6.36 0.18 0.29
C THR A 282 6.01 0.75 1.68
N ILE A 283 6.76 0.37 2.71
CA ILE A 283 6.37 0.60 4.10
C ILE A 283 6.75 2.01 4.54
N ARG A 284 5.84 2.65 5.27
CA ARG A 284 6.14 3.92 5.93
C ARG A 284 7.29 3.72 6.93
N PRO A 285 8.44 4.35 6.74
CA PRO A 285 9.55 4.19 7.67
C PRO A 285 9.21 4.83 9.01
N VAL A 286 9.67 4.22 10.11
CA VAL A 286 9.62 4.85 11.43
C VAL A 286 10.95 5.51 11.68
N ILE A 287 10.94 6.76 12.12
CA ILE A 287 12.15 7.51 12.44
C ILE A 287 12.13 7.84 13.93
N ASN A 288 13.12 7.34 14.67
CA ASN A 288 13.22 7.55 16.10
C ASN A 288 14.68 7.66 16.53
N GLN A 289 15.00 8.65 17.39
CA GLN A 289 16.34 8.84 17.97
C GLN A 289 17.49 8.81 16.94
N GLY A 290 17.29 9.42 15.77
CA GLY A 290 18.32 9.46 14.71
C GLY A 290 18.54 8.12 13.98
N ARG A 291 17.57 7.21 14.04
CA ARG A 291 17.57 5.93 13.31
C ARG A 291 16.32 5.81 12.46
N ILE A 292 16.46 5.16 11.32
CA ILE A 292 15.39 4.90 10.36
C ILE A 292 15.14 3.40 10.34
N TYR A 293 13.91 3.00 10.62
CA TYR A 293 13.45 1.62 10.66
C TYR A 293 12.60 1.34 9.43
N VAL A 294 12.98 0.32 8.66
CA VAL A 294 12.36 0.00 7.37
C VAL A 294 12.17 -1.51 7.27
N GLY A 295 10.92 -1.96 7.25
CA GLY A 295 10.62 -3.36 6.89
C GLY A 295 10.78 -3.57 5.38
N ALA A 296 11.01 -4.81 4.96
CA ALA A 296 11.22 -5.14 3.57
C ALA A 296 10.58 -6.47 3.16
N GLY A 297 10.20 -6.55 1.88
CA GLY A 297 9.65 -7.75 1.25
C GLY A 297 10.60 -8.95 1.28
N ASP A 298 11.89 -8.74 1.50
CA ASP A 298 12.84 -9.83 1.67
C ASP A 298 12.81 -10.43 3.10
N GLY A 299 11.96 -9.94 4.00
CA GLY A 299 11.80 -10.41 5.38
C GLY A 299 12.80 -9.83 6.36
N ASN A 300 13.45 -8.71 6.04
CA ASN A 300 14.32 -7.99 6.96
C ASN A 300 13.67 -6.69 7.46
N LEU A 301 13.83 -6.40 8.75
CA LEU A 301 13.73 -5.05 9.31
C LEU A 301 15.13 -4.46 9.26
N TYR A 302 15.35 -3.50 8.38
CA TYR A 302 16.58 -2.73 8.28
C TYR A 302 16.54 -1.55 9.24
N VAL A 303 17.66 -1.31 9.91
CA VAL A 303 17.86 -0.11 10.74
C VAL A 303 19.05 0.65 10.20
N LEU A 304 18.77 1.85 9.71
CA LEU A 304 19.74 2.75 9.10
C LEU A 304 20.02 3.92 10.04
N ASP A 305 21.20 4.52 9.92
CA ASP A 305 21.40 5.89 10.40
C ASP A 305 20.77 6.91 9.45
N MET A 306 20.83 8.20 9.83
CA MET A 306 20.25 9.28 9.05
C MET A 306 20.97 9.54 7.71
N ASP A 307 22.17 8.98 7.53
CA ASP A 307 22.97 9.05 6.31
C ASP A 307 22.75 7.84 5.38
N GLY A 308 21.84 6.92 5.77
CA GLY A 308 21.44 5.77 4.95
C GLY A 308 22.36 4.56 5.10
N LYS A 309 23.26 4.54 6.08
CA LYS A 309 24.11 3.38 6.36
C LYS A 309 23.38 2.39 7.25
N GLU A 310 23.39 1.11 6.86
CA GLU A 310 22.87 0.01 7.69
C GLU A 310 23.67 -0.07 9.00
N LEU A 311 22.96 0.10 10.12
CA LEU A 311 23.47 -0.11 11.47
C LEU A 311 23.34 -1.58 11.86
N TRP A 312 22.16 -2.15 11.63
CA TRP A 312 21.84 -3.55 11.87
C TRP A 312 20.55 -3.94 11.14
N ARG A 313 20.26 -5.23 11.11
CA ARG A 313 18.98 -5.77 10.62
C ARG A 313 18.48 -6.93 11.45
N PHE A 314 17.16 -7.12 11.46
CA PHE A 314 16.49 -8.25 12.08
C PHE A 314 15.74 -9.06 11.03
N LYS A 315 15.90 -10.39 11.04
CA LYS A 315 15.34 -11.29 10.03
C LYS A 315 14.12 -12.04 10.57
N THR A 316 12.99 -11.91 9.90
CA THR A 316 11.79 -12.73 10.12
C THR A 316 11.79 -13.95 9.21
N GLY A 317 10.83 -14.86 9.43
CA GLY A 317 10.68 -16.06 8.60
C GLY A 317 10.11 -15.81 7.21
N ASP A 318 9.49 -14.64 6.98
CA ASP A 318 8.94 -14.22 5.69
C ASP A 318 8.88 -12.69 5.58
N ARG A 319 8.29 -12.17 4.50
CA ARG A 319 8.17 -10.75 4.18
C ARG A 319 7.65 -9.93 5.36
N ILE A 320 8.30 -8.80 5.59
CA ILE A 320 7.77 -7.74 6.42
C ILE A 320 7.15 -6.76 5.43
N TYR A 321 5.83 -6.68 5.43
CA TYR A 321 5.11 -5.61 4.75
C TYR A 321 4.74 -4.53 5.80
N GLU A 322 3.52 -4.02 5.73
CA GLU A 322 3.04 -2.81 6.37
C GLU A 322 2.74 -3.01 7.87
N CYS A 323 3.73 -3.45 8.66
CA CYS A 323 3.50 -4.00 9.98
C CYS A 323 4.60 -3.72 11.00
N PHE A 324 4.79 -2.49 11.46
CA PHE A 324 5.45 -2.32 12.75
C PHE A 324 5.12 -1.01 13.48
N ALA A 325 5.15 -1.10 14.81
CA ALA A 325 5.04 0.04 15.71
C ALA A 325 6.18 0.02 16.71
N LEU A 326 6.71 1.19 17.03
CA LEU A 326 7.72 1.38 18.07
C LEU A 326 7.05 1.90 19.34
N HIS A 327 7.30 1.25 20.48
CA HIS A 327 6.85 1.73 21.78
C HIS A 327 7.94 1.50 22.84
N GLY A 328 8.44 2.61 23.40
CA GLY A 328 9.65 2.60 24.23
C GLY A 328 10.83 2.06 23.42
N ASP A 329 11.55 1.09 24.01
CA ASP A 329 12.69 0.43 23.38
C ASP A 329 12.32 -0.85 22.61
N THR A 330 11.04 -1.03 22.25
CA THR A 330 10.56 -2.26 21.61
C THR A 330 9.84 -1.98 20.30
N ILE A 331 10.25 -2.67 19.25
CA ILE A 331 9.53 -2.72 17.98
C ILE A 331 8.64 -3.94 17.98
N TYR A 332 7.35 -3.73 17.70
CA TYR A 332 6.36 -4.78 17.48
C TYR A 332 6.09 -4.86 15.99
N LEU A 333 6.48 -5.97 15.36
CA LEU A 333 6.42 -6.12 13.92
C LEU A 333 5.71 -7.41 13.50
N GLY A 334 4.85 -7.30 12.49
CA GLY A 334 4.17 -8.42 11.86
C GLY A 334 4.95 -8.96 10.66
N SER A 335 4.84 -10.27 10.44
CA SER A 335 5.45 -10.94 9.30
C SER A 335 4.46 -11.86 8.59
N TYR A 336 4.73 -12.12 7.31
CA TYR A 336 3.95 -13.06 6.51
C TYR A 336 4.17 -14.53 6.91
N ASP A 337 5.13 -14.81 7.80
CA ASP A 337 5.34 -16.12 8.44
C ASP A 337 4.30 -16.47 9.53
N CYS A 338 3.24 -15.67 9.65
CA CYS A 338 2.17 -15.82 10.63
C CYS A 338 2.54 -15.47 12.08
N ASN A 339 3.67 -14.78 12.31
CA ASN A 339 4.08 -14.32 13.62
C ASN A 339 4.15 -12.80 13.73
N MET A 340 3.94 -12.33 14.96
CA MET A 340 4.30 -11.00 15.41
C MET A 340 5.51 -11.10 16.34
N TYR A 341 6.51 -10.27 16.12
CA TYR A 341 7.76 -10.25 16.88
C TYR A 341 7.81 -8.99 17.73
N ALA A 342 8.31 -9.12 18.96
CA ALA A 342 8.76 -7.99 19.75
C ALA A 342 10.29 -8.01 19.82
N VAL A 343 10.92 -6.94 19.34
CA VAL A 343 12.38 -6.83 19.22
C VAL A 343 12.87 -5.63 20.02
N ASP A 344 13.87 -5.83 20.88
CA ASP A 344 14.52 -4.74 21.61
C ASP A 344 15.42 -3.92 20.67
N ILE A 345 15.27 -2.59 20.63
CA ILE A 345 16.07 -1.75 19.73
C ILE A 345 17.50 -1.49 20.21
N ASN A 346 17.81 -1.82 21.47
CA ASN A 346 19.11 -1.60 22.08
C ASN A 346 19.95 -2.88 22.08
N THR A 347 19.34 -4.03 22.39
CA THR A 347 20.04 -5.33 22.37
C THR A 347 19.88 -6.06 21.03
N HIS A 348 18.87 -5.71 20.23
CA HIS A 348 18.47 -6.37 18.98
C HIS A 348 17.92 -7.79 19.18
N ASP A 349 17.68 -8.18 20.44
CA ASP A 349 17.14 -9.49 20.78
C ASP A 349 15.62 -9.55 20.60
N THR A 350 15.13 -10.75 20.28
CA THR A 350 13.70 -11.04 20.32
C THR A 350 13.25 -11.16 21.77
N LYS A 351 12.36 -10.28 22.22
CA LYS A 351 11.70 -10.37 23.53
C LYS A 351 10.70 -11.51 23.56
N TRP A 352 9.88 -11.62 22.51
CA TRP A 352 8.93 -12.70 22.33
C TRP A 352 8.46 -12.80 20.88
N ILE A 353 7.86 -13.96 20.56
CA ILE A 353 7.21 -14.23 19.28
C ILE A 353 5.77 -14.67 19.59
N PHE A 354 4.80 -13.99 18.98
CA PHE A 354 3.39 -14.29 19.10
C PHE A 354 2.89 -14.92 17.79
N PRO A 355 2.53 -16.22 17.77
CA PRO A 355 1.94 -16.84 16.60
C PRO A 355 0.45 -16.49 16.50
N SER A 356 -0.03 -16.23 15.30
CA SER A 356 -1.46 -16.14 15.02
C SER A 356 -2.17 -17.49 15.18
N SER A 357 -3.50 -17.49 15.01
CA SER A 357 -4.30 -18.72 15.12
C SER A 357 -4.04 -19.71 13.99
N VAL A 358 -3.54 -19.23 12.83
CA VAL A 358 -3.18 -20.04 11.67
C VAL A 358 -1.67 -19.94 11.44
N LYS A 359 -0.93 -20.93 11.97
CA LYS A 359 0.53 -20.94 12.07
C LYS A 359 1.28 -21.25 10.77
N THR A 360 0.57 -21.70 9.74
CA THR A 360 1.14 -22.02 8.44
C THR A 360 0.57 -21.08 7.40
N PRO A 361 1.43 -20.41 6.63
CA PRO A 361 0.95 -19.63 5.50
C PRO A 361 0.41 -20.57 4.41
N THR A 362 -0.84 -20.40 4.00
CA THR A 362 -1.43 -21.18 2.90
C THR A 362 -0.90 -20.65 1.58
N GLN A 363 -0.31 -21.52 0.78
CA GLN A 363 0.14 -21.15 -0.56
C GLN A 363 -1.06 -21.08 -1.50
N ILE A 364 -1.35 -19.91 -2.04
CA ILE A 364 -2.24 -19.81 -3.20
C ILE A 364 -1.36 -19.80 -4.45
N LYS A 365 -1.52 -20.83 -5.29
CA LYS A 365 -0.94 -20.81 -6.63
C LYS A 365 -1.65 -19.71 -7.44
N PRO A 366 -0.93 -18.93 -8.27
CA PRO A 366 -1.56 -17.90 -9.07
C PRO A 366 -2.74 -18.48 -9.86
N ALA A 367 -3.83 -17.72 -9.97
CA ALA A 367 -5.07 -18.14 -10.62
C ALA A 367 -4.91 -18.32 -12.15
N TYR A 368 -3.75 -17.97 -12.70
CA TYR A 368 -3.44 -18.01 -14.12
C TYR A 368 -1.95 -18.33 -14.34
N HIS A 369 -1.63 -18.84 -15.53
CA HIS A 369 -0.25 -19.04 -15.98
C HIS A 369 0.32 -17.72 -16.53
N CYS A 370 1.55 -17.37 -16.14
CA CYS A 370 2.26 -16.23 -16.70
C CYS A 370 3.01 -16.62 -17.98
N TRP A 371 3.06 -15.71 -18.94
CA TRP A 371 3.69 -15.90 -20.24
C TRP A 371 4.61 -14.74 -20.55
N GLU A 372 5.75 -15.03 -21.17
CA GLU A 372 6.63 -14.03 -21.75
C GLU A 372 6.14 -13.72 -23.17
N VAL A 373 6.03 -12.44 -23.48
CA VAL A 373 5.67 -11.97 -24.83
C VAL A 373 6.78 -11.08 -25.36
N GLU A 374 7.10 -11.28 -26.63
CA GLU A 374 7.92 -10.39 -27.43
C GLU A 374 7.00 -9.53 -28.26
N VAL A 375 7.25 -8.22 -28.26
CA VAL A 375 6.48 -7.26 -29.03
C VAL A 375 7.43 -6.65 -30.04
N LYS A 376 7.16 -6.89 -31.33
CA LYS A 376 7.86 -6.22 -32.42
C LYS A 376 7.08 -5.00 -32.86
N THR A 377 7.78 -3.88 -32.95
CA THR A 377 7.31 -2.63 -33.57
C THR A 377 7.78 -2.55 -35.01
N PRO A 378 6.99 -1.99 -35.95
CA PRO A 378 7.45 -1.79 -37.32
C PRO A 378 8.64 -0.85 -37.33
N THR A 379 9.57 -1.08 -38.26
CA THR A 379 10.67 -0.16 -38.46
C THR A 379 10.17 1.10 -39.17
N ARG A 380 10.88 2.21 -39.00
CA ARG A 380 10.55 3.50 -39.63
C ARG A 380 10.54 3.45 -41.16
N GLU A 381 11.03 2.38 -41.78
CA GLU A 381 10.99 2.15 -43.24
C GLU A 381 9.66 1.53 -43.70
N ASP A 382 8.93 0.83 -42.82
CA ASP A 382 7.64 0.19 -43.13
C ASP A 382 6.46 1.20 -43.11
N ALA A 383 6.66 2.37 -42.51
CA ALA A 383 5.66 3.42 -42.34
C ALA A 383 5.61 4.43 -43.52
N LYS A 384 5.68 3.95 -44.76
CA LYS A 384 5.35 4.75 -45.94
C LYS A 384 4.12 4.22 -46.64
N GLU A 385 3.14 5.11 -46.75
CA GLU A 385 1.83 5.00 -47.41
C GLU A 385 0.70 4.39 -46.56
N ASN A 386 0.19 5.20 -45.62
CA ASN A 386 -1.26 5.38 -45.45
C ASN A 386 -1.52 6.71 -44.72
N GLU A 387 -2.01 7.71 -45.47
CA GLU A 387 -2.20 9.10 -45.03
C GLU A 387 -3.53 9.37 -44.28
N GLU A 388 -4.26 8.34 -43.84
CA GLU A 388 -5.57 8.50 -43.21
C GLU A 388 -5.72 7.70 -41.92
N GLU A 389 -5.07 8.12 -40.83
CA GLU A 389 -5.64 8.06 -39.47
C GLU A 389 -4.74 8.77 -38.44
N LYS A 390 -5.25 9.86 -37.85
CA LYS A 390 -4.58 10.63 -36.80
C LYS A 390 -4.75 9.94 -35.45
N TYR A 391 -3.73 9.21 -34.99
CA TYR A 391 -3.48 9.02 -33.56
C TYR A 391 -2.01 9.34 -33.26
N SER A 392 -1.77 10.49 -32.64
CA SER A 392 -0.43 10.89 -32.19
C SER A 392 -0.05 10.11 -30.93
N ILE A 393 0.80 9.09 -31.07
CA ILE A 393 1.52 8.50 -29.95
C ILE A 393 2.74 9.39 -29.68
N ASN A 394 2.78 10.02 -28.50
CA ASN A 394 3.95 10.76 -28.04
C ASN A 394 5.03 9.74 -27.60
N MET A 395 5.88 9.35 -28.54
CA MET A 395 7.13 8.64 -28.25
C MET A 395 8.09 9.63 -27.57
N MET A 396 8.40 9.43 -26.29
CA MET A 396 9.52 10.12 -25.65
C MET A 396 10.83 9.65 -26.26
N ASP A 397 11.67 10.59 -26.69
CA ASP A 397 13.01 10.36 -27.21
C ASP A 397 13.83 9.45 -26.29
N THR A 398 14.10 8.24 -26.76
CA THR A 398 15.20 7.41 -26.25
C THR A 398 16.09 7.01 -27.42
N GLU A 399 17.26 7.64 -27.50
CA GLU A 399 18.38 7.18 -28.32
C GLU A 399 18.88 5.84 -27.79
N THR A 400 18.23 4.74 -28.18
CA THR A 400 18.83 3.40 -28.13
C THR A 400 18.28 2.56 -29.27
N THR A 401 19.11 2.38 -30.30
CA THR A 401 18.94 1.38 -31.36
C THR A 401 19.06 -0.03 -30.76
N ARG A 402 17.93 -0.61 -30.36
CA ARG A 402 17.73 -2.06 -30.23
C ARG A 402 16.30 -2.35 -30.68
N ASP A 403 16.18 -2.98 -31.84
CA ASP A 403 14.92 -3.26 -32.56
C ASP A 403 14.12 -4.45 -31.98
N GLU A 404 14.43 -4.88 -30.76
CA GLU A 404 13.69 -5.91 -30.03
C GLU A 404 13.64 -5.51 -28.56
N TYR A 405 12.44 -5.31 -28.03
CA TYR A 405 12.22 -5.15 -26.60
C TYR A 405 11.42 -6.36 -26.11
N SER A 406 12.02 -7.17 -25.23
CA SER A 406 11.23 -8.09 -24.43
C SER A 406 10.48 -7.28 -23.39
N VAL A 407 9.17 -7.13 -23.61
CA VAL A 407 8.29 -6.50 -22.64
C VAL A 407 7.72 -7.64 -21.81
N LYS A 408 8.15 -7.76 -20.54
CA LYS A 408 7.30 -8.41 -19.53
C LYS A 408 6.07 -7.52 -19.40
N SER A 409 5.05 -7.76 -20.23
CA SER A 409 3.82 -6.96 -20.20
C SER A 409 3.07 -7.29 -18.92
N GLU A 410 3.34 -6.52 -17.87
CA GLU A 410 2.53 -6.47 -16.66
C GLU A 410 1.30 -5.60 -16.95
N TYR A 411 0.40 -6.10 -17.77
CA TYR A 411 -0.97 -5.62 -17.77
C TYR A 411 -1.87 -6.78 -17.38
N VAL A 412 -2.92 -6.42 -16.59
CA VAL A 412 -3.98 -7.27 -16.01
C VAL A 412 -3.55 -7.79 -14.62
N ILE A 413 -4.16 -7.38 -13.49
CA ILE A 413 -5.60 -7.39 -13.19
C ILE A 413 -6.00 -6.30 -12.18
N LYS A 414 -7.09 -5.59 -12.51
CA LYS A 414 -8.15 -5.11 -11.60
C LYS A 414 -8.11 -5.77 -10.20
N SER A 415 -7.61 -5.05 -9.21
CA SER A 415 -7.61 -5.40 -7.79
C SER A 415 -6.80 -6.66 -7.41
N GLU A 416 -5.59 -6.43 -6.88
CA GLU A 416 -4.77 -7.41 -6.16
C GLU A 416 -5.36 -7.79 -4.77
N TYR A 417 -6.65 -7.48 -4.55
CA TYR A 417 -7.30 -7.52 -3.25
C TYR A 417 -8.70 -8.13 -3.33
N ALA A 418 -8.82 -9.31 -3.95
CA ALA A 418 -10.03 -10.12 -3.95
C ALA A 418 -10.18 -10.93 -2.65
#